data_AF-A0A661TQ02-F1
#
_entry.id   AF-A0A661TQ02-F1
#
_cell.length_a   1.000
_cell.length_b   1.000
_cell.length_c   1.000
_cell.angle_alpha   90.00
_cell.angle_beta   90.00
_cell.angle_gamma   90.00
#
_symmetry.space_group_name_H-M   'P 1'
#
loop_
_entity.id
_entity.type
_entity.pdbx_description
1 polymer ?
#
loop_
_entity_poly.entity_id
_entity_poly.type
_entity_poly.pdbx_seq_one_letter_code
_entity_poly.pdbx_strand_id
1 'polypeptide(L)' 'LLHFGPKETFDEASSLELYLKDTIFESENLKYNITIIKKIRKIIKFSKKEELIKQIKNDLILLDN' A
#
# COMPACT_ATOMS: atom_id res chain seq x y z
N LEU A 1 2.63 -5.06 -1.62
CA LEU A 1 1.34 -4.49 -1.19
C LEU A 1 1.00 -3.30 -2.09
N LEU A 2 -0.15 -3.33 -2.77
CA LEU A 2 -0.55 -2.27 -3.70
C LEU A 2 -1.71 -1.46 -3.11
N HIS A 3 -1.56 -0.14 -3.04
CA HIS A 3 -2.64 0.81 -2.77
C HIS A 3 -3.04 1.49 -4.07
N PHE A 4 -4.36 1.60 -4.31
CA PHE A 4 -4.89 2.36 -5.43
C PHE A 4 -6.16 3.09 -5.01
N GLY A 5 -6.12 4.42 -5.08
CA GLY A 5 -7.25 5.30 -4.79
C GLY A 5 -6.89 6.48 -3.89
N PRO A 6 -7.88 7.26 -3.42
CA PRO A 6 -7.65 8.46 -2.64
C PRO A 6 -6.95 8.17 -1.32
N LYS A 7 -6.11 9.10 -0.88
CA LYS A 7 -5.39 9.03 0.39
C LYS A 7 -6.10 9.90 1.43
N GLU A 8 -7.31 9.48 1.79
CA GLU A 8 -8.22 10.25 2.66
C GLU A 8 -7.62 10.61 4.03
N THR A 9 -6.70 9.79 4.54
CA THR A 9 -5.95 10.07 5.78
C THR A 9 -5.06 11.31 5.67
N PHE A 10 -4.58 11.62 4.46
CA PHE A 10 -3.67 12.73 4.18
C PHE A 10 -4.34 13.88 3.39
N ASP A 11 -5.64 13.75 3.09
CA ASP A 11 -6.37 14.68 2.21
C ASP A 11 -5.72 14.86 0.82
N GLU A 12 -5.14 13.78 0.32
CA GLU A 12 -4.46 13.75 -0.98
C GLU A 12 -5.31 13.07 -2.04
N ALA A 13 -5.08 13.45 -3.31
CA ALA A 13 -5.70 12.86 -4.47
C ALA A 13 -5.36 11.36 -4.62
N SER A 14 -6.04 10.70 -5.55
CA SER A 14 -5.79 9.29 -5.84
C SER A 14 -4.37 9.05 -6.33
N SER A 15 -3.73 8.03 -5.76
CA SER A 15 -2.42 7.55 -6.20
C SER A 15 -2.42 6.03 -6.39
N LEU A 16 -1.42 5.55 -7.12
CA LEU A 16 -1.03 4.14 -7.20
C LEU A 16 0.30 3.99 -6.47
N GLU A 17 0.30 3.32 -5.33
CA GLU A 17 1.49 3.12 -4.50
C GLU A 17 1.77 1.63 -4.34
N LEU A 18 3.00 1.22 -4.68
CA LEU A 18 3.43 -0.17 -4.54
C LEU A 18 4.53 -0.25 -3.47
N TYR A 19 4.24 -0.96 -2.39
CA TYR A 19 5.23 -1.38 -1.42
C TYR A 19 5.79 -2.75 -1.80
N LEU A 20 7.10 -2.81 -2.04
CA LEU A 20 7.87 -4.03 -2.33
C LEU A 20 8.63 -4.43 -1.07
N LYS A 21 8.25 -5.57 -0.49
CA LYS A 21 8.88 -6.12 0.72
C LYS A 21 10.30 -6.57 0.38
N ASP A 22 11.24 -6.36 1.30
CA ASP A 22 12.63 -6.83 1.22
C ASP A 22 13.40 -6.36 -0.04
N THR A 23 12.96 -5.26 -0.67
CA THR A 23 13.61 -4.71 -1.86
C THR A 23 13.95 -3.24 -1.66
N ILE A 24 15.18 -2.86 -1.95
CA ILE A 24 15.62 -1.46 -2.04
C ILE A 24 15.93 -1.19 -3.52
N PHE A 25 15.33 -0.15 -4.09
CA PHE A 25 15.60 0.25 -5.47
C PHE A 25 16.62 1.38 -5.51
N GLU A 26 17.63 1.21 -6.35
CA GLU A 26 18.68 2.21 -6.58
C GLU A 26 18.48 2.99 -7.89
N SER A 27 17.44 2.70 -8.68
CA SER A 27 17.23 3.34 -9.98
C SER A 27 15.81 3.89 -10.14
N GLU A 28 15.76 5.13 -10.63
CA GLU A 28 14.55 5.74 -11.18
C GLU A 28 14.25 5.15 -12.57
N ASN A 29 12.97 5.18 -13.00
CA ASN A 29 12.47 4.72 -14.32
C ASN A 29 12.38 3.21 -14.59
N LEU A 30 12.26 2.38 -13.56
CA LEU A 30 11.97 0.95 -13.76
C LEU A 30 10.52 0.73 -14.21
N LYS A 31 10.34 -0.16 -15.20
CA LYS A 31 9.02 -0.63 -15.63
C LYS A 31 8.71 -1.95 -14.96
N TYR A 32 7.54 -2.05 -14.35
CA TYR A 32 7.06 -3.26 -13.69
C TYR A 32 5.80 -3.79 -14.37
N ASN A 33 5.76 -5.11 -14.58
CA ASN A 33 4.52 -5.81 -14.89
C ASN A 33 3.95 -6.35 -13.57
N ILE A 34 2.75 -5.88 -13.21
CA ILE A 34 2.10 -6.21 -11.94
C ILE A 34 0.85 -7.02 -12.23
N THR A 35 0.71 -8.17 -11.58
CA THR A 35 -0.53 -8.97 -11.58
C THR A 35 -1.21 -8.83 -10.22
N ILE A 36 -2.45 -8.34 -10.20
CA ILE A 36 -3.23 -8.19 -8.97
C ILE A 36 -3.84 -9.56 -8.62
N ILE A 37 -3.41 -10.14 -7.50
CA ILE A 37 -3.85 -11.48 -7.07
C ILE A 37 -5.15 -11.42 -6.28
N LYS A 38 -5.20 -10.56 -5.25
CA LYS A 38 -6.35 -10.45 -4.34
C LYS A 38 -6.52 -9.02 -3.83
N LYS A 39 -7.77 -8.61 -3.62
CA LYS A 39 -8.11 -7.39 -2.88
C LYS A 39 -8.19 -7.72 -1.40
N ILE A 40 -7.37 -7.08 -0.57
CA ILE A 40 -7.30 -7.40 0.87
C ILE A 40 -8.24 -6.55 1.75
N ARG A 41 -8.62 -5.33 1.31
CA ARG A 41 -9.60 -4.47 2.01
C ARG A 41 -10.11 -3.31 1.13
N LYS A 42 -11.09 -2.56 1.65
CA LYS A 42 -11.47 -1.23 1.13
C LYS A 42 -10.49 -0.16 1.66
N ILE A 43 -10.48 1.01 1.01
CA ILE A 43 -9.77 2.20 1.49
C ILE A 43 -10.54 2.73 2.71
N ILE A 44 -9.80 3.12 3.74
CA ILE A 44 -10.34 3.58 5.02
C ILE A 44 -9.49 4.77 5.44
N LYS A 45 -10.14 5.86 5.86
CA LYS A 45 -9.49 6.99 6.52
C LYS A 45 -9.15 6.63 7.96
N PHE A 46 -7.90 6.86 8.35
CA PHE A 46 -7.45 6.70 9.74
C PHE A 46 -7.36 8.06 10.40
N SER A 47 -7.74 8.14 11.68
CA SER A 47 -7.67 9.40 12.42
C SER A 47 -6.32 9.60 13.08
N LYS A 48 -5.58 8.51 13.32
CA LYS A 48 -4.27 8.51 13.95
C LYS A 48 -3.24 7.77 13.12
N LYS A 49 -2.01 8.26 13.14
CA LYS A 49 -0.86 7.66 12.44
C LYS A 49 -0.64 6.21 12.86
N GLU A 50 -0.79 5.92 14.16
CA GLU A 50 -0.54 4.61 14.75
C GLU A 50 -1.53 3.56 14.23
N GLU A 51 -2.77 3.96 13.95
CA GLU A 51 -3.81 3.08 13.40
C GLU A 51 -3.45 2.66 11.97
N LEU A 52 -3.02 3.61 11.13
CA LEU A 52 -2.56 3.35 9.77
C LEU A 52 -1.36 2.40 9.78
N ILE A 53 -0.35 2.68 10.63
CA ILE A 53 0.84 1.81 10.76
C ILE A 53 0.44 0.40 11.18
N LYS A 54 -0.45 0.26 12.18
CA LYS A 54 -0.94 -1.04 12.63
C LYS A 54 -1.67 -1.77 11.50
N GLN A 55 -2.50 -1.06 10.73
CA GLN A 55 -3.22 -1.67 9.61
C GLN A 55 -2.26 -2.15 8.52
N ILE A 56 -1.24 -1.35 8.15
CA ILE A 56 -0.25 -1.76 7.15
C ILE A 56 0.48 -3.04 7.59
N LYS A 57 0.84 -3.15 8.88
CA LYS A 57 1.46 -4.38 9.42
C LYS A 57 0.51 -5.58 9.29
N ASN A 58 -0.77 -5.42 9.62
CA ASN A 58 -1.76 -6.48 9.46
C ASN A 58 -1.96 -6.86 7.98
N ASP A 59 -1.99 -5.87 7.09
CA ASP A 59 -2.10 -6.07 5.64
C ASP A 59 -0.92 -6.90 5.11
N LEU A 60 0.30 -6.71 5.63
CA LEU A 60 1.47 -7.51 5.28
C LEU A 60 1.37 -8.95 5.79
N ILE A 61 0.88 -9.17 7.01
CA ILE A 61 0.67 -10.52 7.57
C ILE A 61 -0.32 -11.31 6.70
N LEU A 62 -1.37 -10.66 6.17
CA LEU A 62 -2.33 -11.29 5.27
C LEU A 62 -1.77 -11.67 3.89
N LEU A 63 -0.59 -11.16 3.53
CA LEU A 63 0.08 -11.50 2.27
C LEU A 63 1.06 -12.67 2.42
N ASP A 64 1.62 -12.87 3.62
CA ASP A 64 2.50 -14.00 3.91
C ASP A 64 1.73 -15.32 4.18
N ASN A 65 0.40 -15.24 4.37
CA ASN A 65 -0.52 -16.38 4.53
C ASN A 65 -1.45 -16.53 3.31
#